data_AF-A0A414L7Y9-F1
#
_entry.id   AF-A0A414L7Y9-F1
#
_cell.length_a   1.000
_cell.length_b   1.000
_cell.length_c   1.000
_cell.angle_alpha   90.00
_cell.angle_beta   90.00
_cell.angle_gamma   90.00
#
_symmetry.space_group_name_H-M   'P 1'
#
loop_
_entity.id
_entity.type
_entity.pdbx_description
1 polymer ?
#
loop_
_entity_poly.entity_id
_entity_poly.type
_entity_poly.pdbx_seq_one_letter_code
_entity_poly.pdbx_strand_id
1 'polypeptide(L)' 'MIRQELKEAYINEAMSLVNDEAMMQQALRALRSIKMQRSKMPCNYTIEELEERLELSEDSIRAGRTYTTEELRKRHPLCD' A
#
# COMPACT_ATOMS: atom_id res chain seq x y z
N MET A 1 19.08 26.00 3.94
CA MET A 1 20.21 25.50 3.13
C MET A 1 19.96 24.11 2.55
N ILE A 2 19.70 23.08 3.36
CA ILE A 2 19.56 21.66 2.91
C ILE A 2 18.61 21.45 1.71
N ARG A 3 17.50 22.19 1.64
CA ARG A 3 16.51 22.06 0.56
C ARG A 3 16.98 22.64 -0.79
N GLN A 4 17.97 23.53 -0.77
CA GLN A 4 18.50 24.21 -1.97
C GLN A 4 19.58 23.35 -2.63
N GLU A 5 20.53 22.85 -1.84
CA GLU A 5 21.58 21.92 -2.27
C GLU A 5 20.99 20.65 -2.89
N LEU A 6 19.91 20.10 -2.30
CA LEU A 6 19.21 18.93 -2.86
C LEU A 6 18.55 19.23 -4.21
N LYS A 7 18.02 20.44 -4.40
CA LYS A 7 17.42 20.85 -5.68
C LYS A 7 18.48 20.98 -6.77
N GLU A 8 19.62 21.58 -6.44
CA GLU A 8 20.74 21.74 -7.37
C GLU A 8 21.31 20.38 -7.80
N ALA A 9 21.54 19.48 -6.83
CA ALA A 9 21.97 18.11 -7.13
C ALA A 9 20.97 17.37 -8.05
N TYR A 10 19.67 17.49 -7.77
CA TYR A 10 18.62 16.89 -8.61
C TYR A 10 18.62 17.43 -10.04
N ILE A 11 18.75 18.75 -10.22
CA ILE A 11 18.76 19.36 -11.55
C ILE A 11 19.98 18.90 -12.35
N ASN A 12 21.15 18.85 -11.73
CA ASN A 12 22.39 18.40 -12.38
C ASN A 12 22.29 16.94 -12.84
N GLU A 13 21.76 16.06 -11.98
CA GLU A 13 21.55 14.65 -12.30
C GLU A 13 20.47 14.47 -13.38
N ALA A 14 19.38 15.25 -13.32
CA ALA A 14 18.35 15.18 -14.36
C ALA A 14 18.92 15.61 -15.73
N MET A 15 19.74 16.66 -15.77
CA MET A 15 20.37 17.15 -17.01
C MET A 15 21.35 16.14 -17.61
N SER A 16 22.03 15.31 -16.80
CA SER A 16 22.92 14.26 -17.32
C SER A 16 22.14 13.13 -18.00
N LEU A 17 20.90 12.88 -17.57
CA LEU A 17 20.04 11.80 -18.06
C LEU A 17 19.24 12.17 -19.32
N VAL A 18 19.01 13.46 -19.59
CA VAL A 18 18.13 13.94 -20.67
C VAL A 18 18.58 13.49 -22.07
N ASN A 19 19.86 13.17 -22.25
CA ASN A 19 20.42 12.74 -23.54
C ASN A 19 20.35 11.22 -23.77
N ASP A 20 19.94 10.43 -22.76
CA ASP A 20 19.83 8.96 -22.85
C ASP A 20 18.37 8.53 -22.66
N GLU A 21 17.72 8.13 -23.76
CA GLU A 21 16.33 7.71 -23.76
C GLU A 21 16.06 6.49 -22.86
N ALA A 22 16.97 5.52 -22.81
CA ALA A 22 16.80 4.32 -22.01
C ALA A 22 16.82 4.65 -20.51
N MET A 23 17.76 5.52 -20.12
CA MET A 23 17.85 6.02 -18.74
C MET A 23 16.64 6.89 -18.36
N MET A 24 16.14 7.73 -19.27
CA MET A 24 14.91 8.51 -19.05
C MET A 24 13.70 7.61 -18.82
N GLN A 25 13.53 6.55 -19.61
CA GLN A 25 12.44 5.59 -19.44
C GLN A 25 12.53 4.87 -18.08
N GLN A 26 13.73 4.50 -17.65
CA GLN A 26 13.96 3.86 -16.35
C GLN A 26 13.66 4.81 -15.18
N ALA A 27 14.12 6.06 -15.26
CA ALA A 27 13.84 7.09 -14.26
C ALA A 27 12.33 7.36 -14.14
N LEU A 28 11.63 7.42 -15.27
CA LEU A 28 10.18 7.65 -15.30
C LEU A 28 9.40 6.48 -14.68
N ARG A 29 9.83 5.23 -14.89
CA ARG A 29 9.28 4.05 -14.19
C ARG A 29 9.52 4.13 -12.69
N ALA A 30 10.73 4.49 -12.25
CA ALA A 30 11.06 4.61 -10.83
C ALA A 30 10.21 5.68 -10.13
N LEU A 31 10.04 6.86 -10.74
CA LEU A 31 9.18 7.93 -10.22
C LEU A 31 7.72 7.49 -10.10
N ARG A 32 7.19 6.77 -11.09
CA ARG A 32 5.83 6.18 -11.04
C ARG A 32 5.70 5.18 -9.88
N SER A 33 6.70 4.31 -9.68
CA SER A 33 6.73 3.36 -8.57
C SER A 33 6.73 4.05 -7.21
N ILE A 34 7.55 5.10 -7.01
CA ILE A 34 7.59 5.88 -5.76
C ILE A 34 6.22 6.55 -5.51
N LYS A 35 5.61 7.13 -6.54
CA LYS A 35 4.26 7.71 -6.45
C LYS A 35 3.21 6.65 -6.07
N MET A 36 3.31 5.46 -6.65
CA MET A 36 2.41 4.34 -6.32
C MET A 36 2.65 3.78 -4.92
N GLN A 37 3.89 3.72 -4.44
CA GLN A 37 4.20 3.29 -3.07
C GLN A 37 3.62 4.24 -2.03
N ARG A 38 3.67 5.56 -2.28
CA ARG A 38 2.98 6.55 -1.44
C ARG A 38 1.45 6.39 -1.46
N SER A 39 0.89 5.90 -2.57
CA SER A 39 -0.55 5.63 -2.69
C SER A 39 -0.97 4.29 -2.10
N LYS A 40 -0.05 3.32 -1.98
CA LYS A 40 -0.27 1.96 -1.46
C LYS A 40 0.15 1.83 0.01
N MET A 41 -0.15 2.82 0.85
CA MET A 41 -0.09 2.56 2.29
C MET A 41 -1.17 1.50 2.58
N PRO A 42 -0.85 0.35 3.20
CA PRO A 42 -1.73 -0.82 3.20
C PRO A 42 -3.08 -0.64 3.92
N CYS A 43 -3.24 0.47 4.64
CA CYS A 43 -4.35 0.67 5.56
C CYS A 43 -4.54 2.18 5.75
N ASN A 44 -5.25 2.82 4.84
CA ASN A 44 -5.70 4.20 5.01
C ASN A 44 -7.10 4.18 5.61
N TYR A 45 -7.24 3.66 6.83
CA TYR A 45 -8.45 3.93 7.60
C TYR A 45 -8.28 5.26 8.33
N THR A 46 -9.33 6.08 8.33
CA THR A 46 -9.44 7.09 9.37
C THR A 46 -9.63 6.42 10.73
N ILE A 47 -9.50 7.17 11.82
CA ILE A 47 -9.70 6.62 13.17
C ILE A 47 -11.14 6.08 13.28
N GLU A 48 -12.10 6.80 12.74
CA GLU A 48 -13.52 6.45 12.74
C GLU A 48 -13.79 5.16 11.95
N GLU A 49 -13.19 5.01 10.76
CA GLU A 49 -13.34 3.78 9.95
C GLU A 49 -12.73 2.56 10.65
N LEU A 50 -11.66 2.76 11.43
CA LEU A 50 -11.06 1.68 12.21
C LEU A 50 -11.95 1.28 13.39
N GLU A 51 -12.51 2.26 14.10
CA GLU A 51 -13.42 2.05 15.24
C GLU A 51 -14.69 1.31 14.79
N GLU A 52 -15.33 1.74 13.69
CA GLU A 52 -16.51 1.07 13.13
C GLU A 52 -16.24 -0.40 12.79
N ARG A 53 -15.07 -0.68 12.18
CA ARG A 53 -14.69 -2.06 11.84
C ARG A 53 -14.45 -2.93 13.07
N LEU A 54 -13.88 -2.37 14.13
CA LEU A 54 -13.68 -3.08 15.40
C LEU A 54 -15.04 -3.42 16.04
N GLU A 55 -15.96 -2.46 16.09
CA GLU A 55 -17.31 -2.66 16.62
C GLU A 55 -18.06 -3.76 15.85
N LEU A 56 -18.04 -3.73 14.51
CA LEU A 56 -18.63 -4.76 13.66
C LEU A 56 -18.03 -6.15 13.89
N SER A 57 -16.72 -6.21 14.16
CA SER A 57 -16.01 -7.45 14.47
C SER A 57 -16.47 -7.99 15.82
N GLU A 58 -16.52 -7.16 16.85
CA GLU A 58 -17.01 -7.55 18.18
C GLU A 58 -18.47 -8.00 18.15
N ASP A 59 -19.34 -7.30 17.41
CA ASP A 59 -20.74 -7.69 17.24
C ASP A 59 -20.89 -9.04 16.56
N SER A 60 -20.02 -9.34 15.60
CA SER A 60 -20.01 -10.65 14.92
C SER A 60 -19.56 -11.77 15.85
N ILE A 61 -18.63 -11.48 16.78
CA ILE A 61 -18.24 -12.42 17.84
C ILE A 61 -19.40 -12.61 18.82
N ARG A 62 -19.99 -11.52 19.34
CA ARG A 62 -21.13 -11.56 20.28
C ARG A 62 -22.32 -12.33 19.71
N ALA A 63 -22.59 -12.16 18.42
CA ALA A 63 -23.67 -12.86 17.73
C ALA A 63 -23.34 -14.30 17.31
N GLY A 64 -22.16 -14.82 17.63
CA GLY A 64 -21.75 -16.20 17.30
C GLY A 64 -21.62 -16.45 15.79
N ARG A 65 -21.35 -15.40 15.00
CA ARG A 65 -21.20 -15.48 13.53
C ARG A 65 -19.77 -15.75 13.08
N THR A 66 -18.86 -15.97 14.02
CA THR A 66 -17.46 -16.29 13.74
C THR A 66 -17.23 -17.79 13.91
N TYR A 67 -16.38 -18.34 13.05
CA TYR A 67 -16.03 -19.75 13.05
C TYR A 67 -14.53 -19.89 12.94
N THR A 68 -13.98 -20.84 13.67
CA THR A 68 -12.60 -21.29 13.46
C THR A 68 -12.49 -22.00 12.12
N THR A 69 -11.28 -22.03 11.56
CA THR A 69 -10.99 -22.75 10.32
C THR A 69 -11.38 -24.23 10.41
N GLU A 70 -11.22 -24.85 11.58
CA GLU A 70 -11.62 -26.25 11.81
C GLU A 70 -13.14 -26.43 11.77
N GLU A 71 -13.91 -25.53 12.39
CA GLU A 71 -15.37 -25.57 12.37
C GLU A 71 -15.92 -25.37 10.95
N LEU A 72 -15.31 -24.47 10.17
CA LEU A 72 -15.67 -24.27 8.77
C LEU A 72 -15.39 -25.53 7.93
N ARG A 73 -14.23 -26.18 8.11
CA ARG A 73 -13.91 -27.43 7.40
C ARG A 73 -14.86 -28.59 7.76
N LYS A 74 -15.37 -28.63 8.99
CA LYS A 74 -16.39 -29.61 9.40
C LYS A 74 -17.74 -29.34 8.74
N ARG A 75 -18.13 -28.07 8.60
CA ARG A 75 -19.40 -27.65 7.97
C ARG A 75 -19.37 -27.71 6.45
N HIS A 76 -18.22 -27.42 5.86
CA HIS A 76 -17.97 -27.43 4.43
C HIS A 76 -16.73 -28.30 4.17
N PRO A 77 -16.88 -29.63 4.17
CA PRO A 77 -15.81 -30.52 3.75
C PRO A 77 -15.39 -30.12 2.34
N LEU A 78 -14.08 -30.04 2.09
CA LEU A 78 -13.58 -29.89 0.73
C LEU A 78 -14.05 -31.13 -0.04
N CYS A 79 -14.79 -30.93 -1.13
CA CYS A 79 -15.14 -32.03 -2.02
C CYS A 79 -13.85 -32.64 -2.60
N ASP A 80 -13.80 -33.97 -2.68
CA ASP A 80 -12.73 -34.72 -3.36
C ASP A 80 -12.69 -34.43 -4.87
#